data_AF-A0A517PDC8-F1
#
_entry.id   AF-A0A517PDC8-F1
#
_cell.length_a   1.000
_cell.length_b   1.000
_cell.length_c   1.000
_cell.angle_alpha   90.00
_cell.angle_beta   90.00
_cell.angle_gamma   90.00
#
_symmetry.space_group_name_H-M   'P 1'
#
loop_
_entity.id
_entity.type
_entity.pdbx_description
1 polymer ?
#
loop_
_entity_poly.entity_id
_entity_poly.type
_entity_poly.pdbx_seq_one_letter_code
_entity_poly.pdbx_strand_id
1 'polypeptide(L)'
;MTPRLLAGGLLAAAVPALGFAYQTGAPTGPDYPQVPADVFFPDPFAVFGDDTPVPGAAPLPQATAGTGPAAEPMAAGPTSGEPAEAVAAGGADAPQAAGVDWAALLPPDQLDAQVRAVMEDLGKKSRDVQTYNNAYLAIPPAAAELATLFAVGTRYESGVSWADNGAALAQKAAEINESNLRRGAGGQKQVADPLRTLDALLNGGGAGSGGEADFSEAADFNLLMKRFQVGVDSLQSLASSQALLEANRDAVAREARVIAVLSEISADEAHGWSVGDAVFLALSKKMTAAATAAAEAAATDFDAFDAARRRLSQTCSDCHGEYRD
;
A
#
# COMPACT_ATOMS: atom_id res chain seq x y z
N MET A 1 -59.08 -21.42 26.31
CA MET A 1 -60.00 -22.13 25.41
C MET A 1 -60.52 -21.16 24.37
N THR A 2 -60.45 -21.59 23.11
CA THR A 2 -61.00 -21.02 21.87
C THR A 2 -60.37 -19.75 21.27
N PRO A 3 -59.74 -19.84 20.07
CA PRO A 3 -59.06 -18.74 19.38
C PRO A 3 -59.99 -18.02 18.39
N ARG A 4 -59.64 -16.77 18.06
CA ARG A 4 -60.34 -15.97 17.04
C ARG A 4 -59.46 -15.87 15.79
N LEU A 5 -59.87 -16.58 14.74
CA LEU A 5 -59.36 -16.49 13.37
C LEU A 5 -59.70 -15.12 12.77
N LEU A 6 -58.70 -14.43 12.21
CA LEU A 6 -58.90 -13.39 11.22
C LEU A 6 -58.16 -13.80 9.94
N ALA A 7 -58.96 -13.96 8.91
CA ALA A 7 -58.57 -14.34 7.56
C ALA A 7 -58.48 -13.11 6.67
N GLY A 8 -57.62 -13.20 5.65
CA GLY A 8 -57.90 -12.67 4.31
C GLY A 8 -57.25 -11.34 3.96
N GLY A 9 -56.26 -11.39 3.05
CA GLY A 9 -55.80 -10.21 2.32
C GLY A 9 -54.45 -10.36 1.63
N LEU A 10 -54.18 -11.46 0.92
CA LEU A 10 -53.00 -11.56 0.05
C LEU A 10 -53.28 -10.77 -1.24
N LEU A 11 -52.72 -9.55 -1.36
CA LEU A 11 -52.64 -8.81 -2.61
C LEU A 11 -51.47 -9.40 -3.42
N ALA A 12 -51.78 -10.23 -4.41
CA ALA A 12 -50.84 -10.65 -5.43
C ALA A 12 -50.60 -9.47 -6.39
N ALA A 13 -49.46 -8.81 -6.25
CA ALA A 13 -48.97 -7.88 -7.27
C ALA A 13 -48.46 -8.71 -8.47
N ALA A 14 -49.12 -8.55 -9.61
CA ALA A 14 -48.65 -9.10 -10.88
C ALA A 14 -47.35 -8.41 -11.27
N VAL A 15 -46.25 -9.17 -11.31
CA VAL A 15 -44.98 -8.74 -11.91
C VAL A 15 -45.15 -8.81 -13.43
N PRO A 16 -45.01 -7.69 -14.18
CA PRO A 16 -44.99 -7.76 -15.63
C PRO A 16 -43.73 -8.49 -16.08
N ALA A 17 -43.90 -9.56 -16.86
CA ALA A 17 -42.81 -10.22 -17.57
C ALA A 17 -42.24 -9.26 -18.61
N LEU A 18 -41.14 -8.59 -18.28
CA LEU A 18 -40.31 -7.88 -19.24
C LEU A 18 -39.57 -8.92 -20.07
N GLY A 19 -40.11 -9.20 -21.25
CA GLY A 19 -39.39 -9.94 -22.28
C GLY A 19 -38.17 -9.15 -22.74
N PHE A 20 -36.98 -9.58 -22.33
CA PHE A 20 -35.73 -9.14 -22.96
C PHE A 20 -35.60 -9.83 -24.31
N ALA A 21 -35.98 -9.14 -25.38
CA ALA A 21 -35.47 -9.46 -26.70
C ALA A 21 -33.97 -9.11 -26.71
N TYR A 22 -33.12 -10.12 -26.87
CA TYR A 22 -31.69 -9.91 -27.16
C TYR A 22 -31.57 -9.24 -28.53
N GLN A 23 -31.32 -7.93 -28.53
CA GLN A 23 -30.92 -7.22 -29.73
C GLN A 23 -29.44 -7.51 -29.98
N THR A 24 -29.14 -8.33 -30.98
CA THR A 24 -27.77 -8.70 -31.40
C THR A 24 -27.08 -7.58 -32.19
N GLY A 25 -27.17 -6.34 -31.70
CA GLY A 25 -26.44 -5.20 -32.25
C GLY A 25 -25.17 -4.97 -31.44
N ALA A 26 -24.00 -5.04 -32.09
CA ALA A 26 -22.74 -4.64 -31.45
C ALA A 26 -22.84 -3.18 -30.98
N PRO A 27 -22.42 -2.86 -29.74
CA PRO A 27 -22.41 -1.48 -29.27
C PRO A 27 -21.38 -0.69 -30.10
N THR A 28 -21.85 0.31 -30.84
CA THR A 28 -20.97 1.33 -31.43
C THR A 28 -20.36 2.12 -30.28
N GLY A 29 -19.07 1.91 -30.04
CA GLY A 29 -18.31 2.63 -29.02
C GLY A 29 -18.30 4.15 -29.24
N PRO A 30 -17.71 4.92 -28.30
CA PRO A 30 -17.61 6.36 -28.44
C PRO A 30 -16.95 6.72 -29.79
N ASP A 31 -17.46 7.79 -30.41
CA ASP A 31 -17.06 8.32 -31.71
C ASP A 31 -15.63 8.87 -31.61
N TYR A 32 -14.64 7.97 -31.65
CA TYR A 32 -13.24 8.34 -31.76
C TYR A 32 -13.04 8.97 -33.14
N PRO A 33 -12.35 10.13 -33.24
CA PRO A 33 -11.95 10.66 -34.53
C PRO A 33 -11.21 9.55 -35.27
N GLN A 34 -11.72 9.19 -36.45
CA GLN A 34 -11.15 8.14 -37.29
C GLN A 34 -9.71 8.54 -37.61
N VAL A 35 -8.75 7.99 -36.86
CA VAL A 35 -7.34 8.20 -37.13
C VAL A 35 -7.05 7.56 -38.48
N PRO A 36 -6.58 8.32 -39.48
CA PRO A 36 -6.23 7.76 -40.77
C PRO A 36 -5.26 6.58 -40.58
N ALA A 37 -5.53 5.46 -41.27
CA ALA A 37 -4.78 4.21 -41.07
C ALA A 37 -3.28 4.32 -41.44
N ASP A 38 -2.91 5.38 -42.15
CA ASP A 38 -1.55 5.78 -42.49
C ASP A 38 -0.76 6.44 -41.34
N VAL A 39 -1.42 6.76 -40.22
CA VAL A 39 -0.72 7.20 -38.99
C VAL A 39 -0.13 6.01 -38.23
N PHE A 40 -0.65 4.80 -38.44
CA PHE A 40 -0.11 3.59 -37.85
C PHE A 40 0.96 3.00 -38.77
N PHE A 41 2.13 2.72 -38.22
CA PHE A 41 3.16 1.97 -38.94
C PHE A 41 2.59 0.60 -39.32
N PRO A 42 2.62 0.19 -40.60
CA PRO A 42 2.11 -1.11 -41.05
C PRO A 42 2.77 -2.30 -40.34
N ASP A 43 4.00 -2.10 -39.86
CA ASP A 43 4.73 -3.02 -39.01
C ASP A 43 5.58 -2.23 -38.01
N PRO A 44 5.10 -2.00 -36.76
CA PRO A 44 5.86 -1.27 -35.75
C PRO A 44 7.12 -2.02 -35.30
N PHE A 45 7.23 -3.33 -35.60
CA PHE A 45 8.38 -4.15 -35.24
C PHE A 45 9.48 -4.16 -36.29
N ALA A 46 9.19 -3.77 -37.54
CA ALA A 46 10.20 -3.62 -38.59
C ALA A 46 11.29 -2.59 -38.23
N VAL A 47 10.96 -1.59 -37.40
CA VAL A 47 11.92 -0.57 -36.92
C VAL A 47 12.98 -1.16 -35.99
N PHE A 48 12.69 -2.29 -35.32
CA PHE A 48 13.63 -2.96 -34.42
C PHE A 48 14.57 -3.95 -35.13
N GLY A 49 14.35 -4.22 -36.42
CA GLY A 49 15.18 -5.12 -37.22
C GLY A 49 15.95 -4.45 -38.35
N ASP A 50 15.86 -3.11 -38.47
CA ASP A 50 16.60 -2.37 -39.49
C ASP A 50 18.01 -2.05 -39.02
N ASP A 51 18.96 -2.90 -39.41
CA ASP A 51 20.40 -2.75 -39.15
C ASP A 51 21.09 -1.84 -40.18
N THR A 52 20.37 -1.03 -40.96
CA THR A 52 21.03 -0.14 -41.94
C THR A 52 21.94 0.87 -41.22
N PRO A 53 23.26 0.87 -41.52
CA PRO A 53 24.19 1.78 -40.86
C PRO A 53 23.91 3.23 -41.27
N VAL A 54 23.63 4.09 -40.30
CA VAL A 54 23.53 5.54 -40.52
C VAL A 54 24.94 6.10 -40.79
N PRO A 55 25.20 6.75 -41.93
CA PRO A 55 26.51 7.32 -42.23
C PRO A 55 26.92 8.35 -41.18
N GLY A 56 28.00 8.09 -40.43
CA GLY A 56 28.56 9.01 -39.42
C GLY A 56 28.35 8.59 -37.95
N ALA A 57 27.63 7.51 -37.68
CA ALA A 57 27.57 6.92 -36.34
C ALA A 57 28.73 5.91 -36.14
N ALA A 58 29.45 6.03 -35.03
CA ALA A 58 30.46 5.04 -34.64
C ALA A 58 29.77 3.70 -34.28
N PRO A 59 30.31 2.54 -34.69
CA PRO A 59 29.67 1.26 -34.44
C PRO A 59 29.64 0.95 -32.94
N LEU A 60 28.47 0.56 -32.44
CA LEU A 60 28.32 -0.04 -31.11
C LEU A 60 28.95 -1.45 -31.11
N PRO A 61 29.56 -1.89 -30.00
CA PRO A 61 30.13 -3.23 -29.90
C PRO A 61 29.03 -4.30 -30.01
N GLN A 62 29.22 -5.24 -30.92
CA GLN A 62 28.33 -6.39 -31.12
C GLN A 62 28.31 -7.28 -29.87
N ALA A 63 27.11 -7.60 -29.38
CA ALA A 63 26.93 -8.68 -28.43
C ALA A 63 27.15 -10.02 -29.15
N THR A 64 28.27 -10.69 -28.84
CA THR A 64 28.52 -12.06 -29.28
C THR A 64 27.51 -12.99 -28.65
N ALA A 65 26.71 -13.67 -29.48
CA ALA A 65 25.84 -14.77 -29.07
C ALA A 65 26.69 -15.86 -28.39
N GLY A 66 26.57 -15.94 -27.07
CA GLY A 66 27.16 -17.01 -26.27
C GLY A 66 26.47 -18.34 -26.58
N THR A 67 27.27 -19.31 -27.00
CA THR A 67 26.87 -20.70 -27.20
C THR A 67 26.52 -21.31 -25.84
N GLY A 68 25.23 -21.48 -25.56
CA GLY A 68 24.77 -22.20 -24.37
C GLY A 68 25.12 -23.70 -24.46
N PRO A 69 25.48 -24.37 -23.36
CA PRO A 69 25.66 -25.81 -23.37
C PRO A 69 24.31 -26.53 -23.55
N ALA A 70 24.36 -27.60 -24.34
CA ALA A 70 23.23 -28.44 -24.70
C ALA A 70 22.59 -29.09 -23.47
N ALA A 71 21.25 -29.07 -23.44
CA ALA A 71 20.45 -29.79 -22.46
C ALA A 71 20.54 -31.31 -22.72
N GLU A 72 21.06 -32.05 -21.75
CA GLU A 72 20.94 -33.51 -21.68
C GLU A 72 19.56 -33.92 -21.11
N PRO A 73 18.97 -35.04 -21.57
CA PRO A 73 17.65 -35.48 -21.12
C PRO A 73 17.73 -36.16 -19.75
N MET A 74 16.98 -35.64 -18.77
CA MET A 74 16.84 -36.31 -17.47
C MET A 74 15.95 -37.55 -17.58
N ALA A 75 16.52 -38.67 -17.14
CA ALA A 75 15.88 -39.96 -17.01
C ALA A 75 14.86 -39.99 -15.85
N ALA A 76 13.78 -40.72 -16.07
CA ALA A 76 12.76 -41.04 -15.09
C ALA A 76 13.21 -42.14 -14.10
N GLY A 77 12.79 -42.01 -12.84
CA GLY A 77 12.85 -43.05 -11.79
C GLY A 77 12.38 -42.50 -10.43
N PRO A 78 11.95 -43.37 -9.49
CA PRO A 78 10.57 -43.85 -9.48
C PRO A 78 9.76 -43.40 -8.25
N THR A 79 8.45 -43.49 -8.42
CA THR A 79 7.40 -43.55 -7.41
C THR A 79 7.72 -44.49 -6.24
N SER A 80 7.51 -44.02 -5.01
CA SER A 80 7.08 -44.83 -3.87
C SER A 80 6.37 -43.92 -2.87
N GLY A 81 5.14 -44.29 -2.51
CA GLY A 81 4.30 -43.56 -1.59
C GLY A 81 4.28 -44.12 -0.18
N GLU A 82 3.45 -43.43 0.61
CA GLU A 82 2.78 -43.87 1.85
C GLU A 82 3.50 -43.61 3.19
N PRO A 83 2.76 -43.36 4.29
CA PRO A 83 1.69 -42.37 4.47
C PRO A 83 1.97 -41.38 5.62
N ALA A 84 1.12 -40.35 5.70
CA ALA A 84 1.07 -39.35 6.76
C ALA A 84 0.83 -39.96 8.15
N GLU A 85 1.65 -39.53 9.11
CA GLU A 85 1.44 -39.78 10.53
C GLU A 85 0.79 -38.54 11.16
N ALA A 86 -0.42 -38.72 11.66
CA ALA A 86 -1.23 -37.70 12.30
C ALA A 86 -0.59 -37.29 13.64
N VAL A 87 -0.16 -36.03 13.74
CA VAL A 87 0.22 -35.46 15.03
C VAL A 87 -1.06 -34.97 15.72
N ALA A 88 -1.30 -35.56 16.89
CA ALA A 88 -2.47 -35.34 17.72
C ALA A 88 -2.65 -33.87 18.10
N ALA A 89 -3.92 -33.45 18.09
CA ALA A 89 -4.39 -32.22 18.69
C ALA A 89 -4.14 -32.23 20.21
N GLY A 90 -3.03 -31.64 20.63
CA GLY A 90 -2.82 -31.16 21.98
C GLY A 90 -3.18 -29.68 22.01
N GLY A 91 -4.27 -29.34 22.69
CA GLY A 91 -4.63 -27.96 22.98
C GLY A 91 -3.50 -27.30 23.78
N ALA A 92 -2.65 -26.57 23.07
CA ALA A 92 -1.86 -25.51 23.64
C ALA A 92 -2.72 -24.25 23.53
N ASP A 93 -3.00 -23.64 24.68
CA ASP A 93 -3.46 -22.26 24.74
C ASP A 93 -2.64 -21.45 23.74
N ALA A 94 -3.33 -20.82 22.78
CA ALA A 94 -2.72 -19.94 21.82
C ALA A 94 -1.88 -18.92 22.61
N PRO A 95 -0.60 -18.70 22.27
CA PRO A 95 0.20 -17.69 22.94
C PRO A 95 -0.52 -16.36 22.76
N GLN A 96 -1.01 -15.82 23.87
CA GLN A 96 -1.60 -14.51 23.92
C GLN A 96 -0.58 -13.52 23.35
N ALA A 97 -0.94 -12.86 22.25
CA ALA A 97 -0.05 -11.97 21.53
C ALA A 97 0.56 -10.98 22.54
N ALA A 98 1.87 -11.03 22.71
CA ALA A 98 2.60 -9.98 23.39
C ALA A 98 2.27 -8.68 22.64
N GLY A 99 1.77 -7.67 23.37
CA GLY A 99 1.40 -6.39 22.78
C GLY A 99 2.57 -5.78 22.00
N VAL A 100 2.26 -5.05 20.94
CA VAL A 100 3.25 -4.34 20.11
C VAL A 100 3.89 -3.23 20.92
N ASP A 101 5.23 -3.22 21.01
CA ASP A 101 5.97 -2.08 21.55
C ASP A 101 6.13 -1.01 20.47
N TRP A 102 5.11 -0.14 20.36
CA TRP A 102 5.09 0.95 19.40
C TRP A 102 6.24 1.93 19.57
N ALA A 103 6.66 2.18 20.82
CA ALA A 103 7.74 3.11 21.11
C ALA A 103 9.11 2.58 20.65
N ALA A 104 9.32 1.25 20.68
CA ALA A 104 10.50 0.63 20.10
C ALA A 104 10.49 0.71 18.55
N LEU A 105 9.32 0.52 17.94
CA LEU A 105 9.16 0.53 16.49
C LEU A 105 9.36 1.95 15.91
N LEU A 106 8.68 2.93 16.49
CA LEU A 106 8.75 4.34 16.11
C LEU A 106 8.80 5.22 17.37
N PRO A 107 9.97 5.75 17.76
CA PRO A 107 10.06 6.62 18.93
C PRO A 107 9.12 7.84 18.84
N PRO A 108 8.56 8.34 19.97
CA PRO A 108 7.59 9.45 19.96
C PRO A 108 8.05 10.69 19.19
N ASP A 109 9.34 11.06 19.30
CA ASP A 109 9.93 12.18 18.59
C ASP A 109 9.98 11.95 17.07
N GLN A 110 10.19 10.71 16.63
CA GLN A 110 10.18 10.33 15.23
C GLN A 110 8.76 10.27 14.67
N LEU A 111 7.78 9.85 15.49
CA LEU A 111 6.37 9.91 15.14
C LEU A 111 5.92 11.36 14.92
N ASP A 112 6.25 12.27 15.84
CA ASP A 112 5.97 13.70 15.71
C ASP A 112 6.64 14.31 14.47
N ALA A 113 7.91 13.97 14.23
CA ALA A 113 8.63 14.44 13.05
C ALA A 113 7.98 13.95 11.75
N GLN A 114 7.55 12.68 11.70
CA GLN A 114 6.91 12.13 10.52
C GLN A 114 5.53 12.73 10.27
N VAL A 115 4.69 12.87 11.30
CA VAL A 115 3.38 13.54 11.20
C VAL A 115 3.54 14.95 10.62
N ARG A 116 4.52 15.72 11.11
CA ARG A 116 4.82 17.05 10.60
C ARG A 116 5.31 17.02 9.14
N ALA A 117 6.18 16.08 8.81
CA ALA A 117 6.70 15.93 7.44
C ALA A 117 5.58 15.61 6.43
N VAL A 118 4.66 14.71 6.79
CA VAL A 118 3.52 14.35 5.94
C VAL A 118 2.53 15.51 5.83
N MET A 119 2.22 16.21 6.93
CA MET A 119 1.40 17.42 6.92
C MET A 119 1.99 18.51 6.00
N GLU A 120 3.30 18.74 6.07
CA GLU A 120 4.00 19.70 5.21
C GLU A 120 3.94 19.27 3.73
N ASP A 121 4.19 18.00 3.45
CA ASP A 121 4.15 17.46 2.09
C ASP A 121 2.75 17.56 1.46
N LEU A 122 1.72 17.16 2.21
CA LEU A 122 0.33 17.31 1.79
C LEU A 122 -0.04 18.78 1.58
N GLY A 123 0.37 19.67 2.49
CA GLY A 123 0.17 21.11 2.35
C GLY A 123 0.83 21.69 1.09
N LYS A 124 2.05 21.25 0.75
CA LYS A 124 2.73 21.61 -0.51
C LYS A 124 1.92 21.14 -1.72
N LYS A 125 1.45 19.89 -1.69
CA LYS A 125 0.67 19.28 -2.78
C LYS A 125 -0.70 19.94 -2.95
N SER A 126 -1.30 20.48 -1.90
CA SER A 126 -2.64 21.11 -1.96
C SER A 126 -2.64 22.63 -1.93
N ARG A 127 -1.49 23.30 -2.05
CA ARG A 127 -1.39 24.76 -1.84
C ARG A 127 -2.20 25.60 -2.83
N ASP A 128 -2.33 25.13 -4.07
CA ASP A 128 -3.06 25.76 -5.16
C ASP A 128 -3.55 24.69 -6.16
N VAL A 129 -4.51 25.06 -7.02
CA VAL A 129 -5.16 24.11 -7.94
C VAL A 129 -4.19 23.52 -8.96
N GLN A 130 -3.20 24.28 -9.43
CA GLN A 130 -2.24 23.79 -10.41
C GLN A 130 -1.29 22.78 -9.78
N THR A 131 -0.74 23.09 -8.61
CA THR A 131 0.13 22.18 -7.86
C THR A 131 -0.62 20.89 -7.49
N TYR A 132 -1.85 21.03 -7.02
CA TYR A 132 -2.73 19.89 -6.72
C TYR A 132 -2.98 19.00 -7.94
N ASN A 133 -3.33 19.58 -9.09
CA ASN A 133 -3.61 18.80 -10.30
C ASN A 133 -2.41 17.94 -10.76
N ASN A 134 -1.18 18.36 -10.43
CA ASN A 134 0.04 17.62 -10.75
C ASN A 134 0.37 16.54 -9.72
N ALA A 135 -0.14 16.64 -8.50
CA ALA A 135 0.25 15.78 -7.38
C ALA A 135 -0.90 14.92 -6.81
N TYR A 136 -2.15 15.11 -7.23
CA TYR A 136 -3.32 14.53 -6.57
C TYR A 136 -3.32 13.00 -6.49
N LEU A 137 -2.60 12.29 -7.37
CA LEU A 137 -2.47 10.82 -7.30
C LEU A 137 -1.57 10.35 -6.15
N ALA A 138 -0.65 11.19 -5.68
CA ALA A 138 0.24 10.88 -4.56
C ALA A 138 -0.39 11.25 -3.19
N ILE A 139 -1.50 12.00 -3.18
CA ILE A 139 -2.15 12.46 -1.95
C ILE A 139 -2.79 11.30 -1.17
N PRO A 140 -3.55 10.37 -1.80
CA PRO A 140 -4.24 9.33 -1.05
C PRO A 140 -3.34 8.43 -0.17
N PRO A 141 -2.22 7.87 -0.67
CA PRO A 141 -1.33 7.09 0.19
C PRO A 141 -0.68 7.91 1.30
N ALA A 142 -0.36 9.18 1.07
CA ALA A 142 0.18 10.08 2.10
C ALA A 142 -0.86 10.44 3.17
N ALA A 143 -2.12 10.65 2.79
CA ALA A 143 -3.21 10.86 3.73
C ALA A 143 -3.51 9.59 4.56
N ALA A 144 -3.44 8.41 3.94
CA ALA A 144 -3.58 7.13 4.64
C ALA A 144 -2.44 6.90 5.65
N GLU A 145 -1.20 7.21 5.28
CA GLU A 145 -0.07 7.23 6.22
C GLU A 145 -0.37 8.16 7.40
N LEU A 146 -0.79 9.40 7.14
CA LEU A 146 -1.06 10.38 8.19
C LEU A 146 -2.14 9.90 9.17
N ALA A 147 -3.25 9.38 8.65
CA ALA A 147 -4.33 8.83 9.47
C ALA A 147 -3.84 7.66 10.33
N THR A 148 -3.04 6.78 9.74
CA THR A 148 -2.45 5.63 10.42
C THR A 148 -1.48 6.05 11.53
N LEU A 149 -0.63 7.03 11.29
CA LEU A 149 0.29 7.56 12.30
C LEU A 149 -0.45 8.22 13.47
N PHE A 150 -1.57 8.92 13.20
CA PHE A 150 -2.43 9.43 14.27
C PHE A 150 -3.07 8.31 15.09
N ALA A 151 -3.53 7.24 14.43
CA ALA A 151 -4.06 6.08 15.11
C ALA A 151 -2.99 5.40 15.99
N VAL A 152 -1.76 5.25 15.48
CA VAL A 152 -0.61 4.76 16.25
C VAL A 152 -0.34 5.63 17.47
N GLY A 153 -0.43 6.97 17.33
CA GLY A 153 -0.26 7.90 18.45
C GLY A 153 -1.22 7.66 19.62
N THR A 154 -2.43 7.12 19.37
CA THR A 154 -3.38 6.73 20.44
C THR A 154 -2.91 5.54 21.28
N ARG A 155 -1.93 4.78 20.80
CA ARG A 155 -1.35 3.61 21.48
C ARG A 155 -0.19 3.97 22.41
N TYR A 156 0.24 5.23 22.45
CA TYR A 156 1.34 5.69 23.29
C TYR A 156 0.80 6.10 24.66
N GLU A 157 1.40 5.59 25.73
CA GLU A 157 1.05 6.01 27.09
C GLU A 157 1.49 7.45 27.39
N SER A 158 2.58 7.91 26.77
CA SER A 158 3.11 9.26 26.93
C SER A 158 4.08 9.63 25.79
N GLY A 159 4.45 10.91 25.70
CA GLY A 159 5.49 11.39 24.78
C GLY A 159 4.98 11.99 23.47
N VAL A 160 3.69 11.85 23.17
CA VAL A 160 3.03 12.46 22.01
C VAL A 160 2.01 13.49 22.48
N SER A 161 2.28 14.78 22.27
CA SER A 161 1.48 15.85 22.87
C SER A 161 0.05 15.97 22.34
N TRP A 162 -0.21 15.39 21.17
CA TRP A 162 -1.52 15.41 20.50
C TRP A 162 -2.28 14.08 20.62
N ALA A 163 -1.76 13.10 21.36
CA ALA A 163 -2.34 11.75 21.46
C ALA A 163 -3.79 11.75 21.97
N ASP A 164 -4.15 12.68 22.87
CA ASP A 164 -5.53 12.87 23.36
C ASP A 164 -6.52 13.21 22.23
N ASN A 165 -6.03 13.84 21.16
CA ASN A 165 -6.78 14.15 19.95
C ASN A 165 -6.57 13.10 18.84
N GLY A 166 -5.78 12.04 19.09
CA GLY A 166 -5.28 11.11 18.07
C GLY A 166 -6.39 10.45 17.26
N ALA A 167 -7.48 9.99 17.88
CA ALA A 167 -8.61 9.42 17.16
C ALA A 167 -9.32 10.44 16.25
N ALA A 168 -9.55 11.66 16.74
CA ALA A 168 -10.15 12.72 15.95
C ALA A 168 -9.23 13.17 14.79
N LEU A 169 -7.92 13.18 15.02
CA LEU A 169 -6.91 13.47 14.01
C LEU A 169 -6.87 12.36 12.94
N ALA A 170 -6.90 11.09 13.35
CA ALA A 170 -6.93 9.94 12.44
C ALA A 170 -8.17 9.99 11.53
N GLN A 171 -9.35 10.17 12.11
CA GLN A 171 -10.60 10.32 11.36
C GLN A 171 -10.53 11.49 10.38
N LYS A 172 -10.07 12.66 10.84
CA LYS A 172 -9.98 13.85 9.98
C LYS A 172 -8.98 13.68 8.83
N ALA A 173 -7.90 12.94 9.03
CA ALA A 173 -6.97 12.60 7.95
C ALA A 173 -7.59 11.59 6.97
N ALA A 174 -8.35 10.61 7.47
CA ALA A 174 -9.07 9.63 6.65
C ALA A 174 -10.14 10.27 5.75
N GLU A 175 -10.78 11.36 6.19
CA GLU A 175 -11.76 12.14 5.40
C GLU A 175 -11.23 12.57 4.02
N ILE A 176 -9.91 12.78 3.87
CA ILE A 176 -9.29 13.11 2.58
C ILE A 176 -9.58 12.02 1.53
N ASN A 177 -9.66 10.76 1.98
CA ASN A 177 -9.80 9.56 1.16
C ASN A 177 -11.22 8.98 1.10
N GLU A 178 -12.20 9.56 1.81
CA GLU A 178 -13.60 9.09 1.80
C GLU A 178 -14.23 9.12 0.40
N SER A 179 -13.74 9.99 -0.49
CA SER A 179 -14.18 10.02 -1.88
C SER A 179 -13.01 10.22 -2.85
N ASN A 180 -13.17 9.69 -4.07
CA ASN A 180 -12.12 9.75 -5.07
C ASN A 180 -11.73 11.19 -5.43
N LEU A 181 -10.45 11.51 -5.22
CA LEU A 181 -9.88 12.79 -5.62
C LEU A 181 -9.97 13.00 -7.14
N ARG A 182 -10.40 14.20 -7.53
CA ARG A 182 -10.49 14.63 -8.94
C ARG A 182 -9.70 15.92 -9.12
N ARG A 183 -9.23 16.15 -10.34
CA ARG A 183 -8.60 17.44 -10.71
C ARG A 183 -9.58 18.60 -10.51
N GLY A 184 -9.04 19.78 -10.26
CA GLY A 184 -9.77 21.04 -10.12
C GLY A 184 -9.92 21.52 -8.68
N ALA A 185 -10.54 22.69 -8.53
CA ALA A 185 -10.66 23.38 -7.24
C ALA A 185 -11.44 22.60 -6.19
N GLY A 186 -12.42 21.79 -6.60
CA GLY A 186 -13.19 20.95 -5.68
C GLY A 186 -12.32 19.90 -4.99
N GLY A 187 -11.55 19.13 -5.77
CA GLY A 187 -10.63 18.14 -5.21
C GLY A 187 -9.48 18.77 -4.41
N GLN A 188 -8.99 19.94 -4.83
CA GLN A 188 -7.98 20.66 -4.04
C GLN A 188 -8.51 21.05 -2.65
N LYS A 189 -9.75 21.54 -2.56
CA LYS A 189 -10.39 21.88 -1.28
C LYS A 189 -10.68 20.65 -0.42
N GLN A 190 -11.04 19.53 -1.04
CA GLN A 190 -11.23 18.25 -0.34
C GLN A 190 -9.99 17.83 0.45
N VAL A 191 -8.80 18.23 0.01
CA VAL A 191 -7.54 18.00 0.74
C VAL A 191 -7.21 19.15 1.69
N ALA A 192 -7.28 20.39 1.20
CA ALA A 192 -6.82 21.56 1.96
C ALA A 192 -7.70 21.88 3.18
N ASP A 193 -8.99 21.59 3.15
CA ASP A 193 -9.91 21.91 4.24
C ASP A 193 -9.69 20.99 5.46
N PRO A 194 -9.58 19.64 5.29
CA PRO A 194 -9.16 18.77 6.38
C PRO A 194 -7.77 19.11 6.94
N LEU A 195 -6.78 19.40 6.08
CA LEU A 195 -5.43 19.77 6.54
C LEU A 195 -5.41 21.01 7.44
N ARG A 196 -6.21 22.04 7.13
CA ARG A 196 -6.33 23.22 8.02
C ARG A 196 -6.94 22.87 9.37
N THR A 197 -7.87 21.91 9.38
CA THR A 197 -8.49 21.43 10.63
C THR A 197 -7.50 20.60 11.44
N LEU A 198 -6.73 19.73 10.80
CA LEU A 198 -5.66 18.95 11.42
C LEU A 198 -4.61 19.85 12.06
N ASP A 199 -4.16 20.89 11.35
CA ASP A 199 -3.21 21.87 11.90
C ASP A 199 -3.76 22.59 13.13
N ALA A 200 -5.05 22.98 13.12
CA ALA A 200 -5.69 23.56 14.28
C ALA A 200 -5.75 22.58 15.47
N LEU A 201 -6.14 21.33 15.25
CA LEU A 201 -6.23 20.28 16.28
C LEU A 201 -4.85 19.95 16.88
N LEU A 202 -3.80 19.88 16.04
CA LEU A 202 -2.42 19.64 16.47
C LEU A 202 -1.86 20.76 17.35
N ASN A 203 -2.31 21.99 17.14
CA ASN A 203 -1.89 23.16 17.90
C ASN A 203 -2.81 23.47 19.10
N GLY A 204 -3.55 22.47 19.60
CA GLY A 204 -4.41 22.58 20.79
C GLY A 204 -5.81 23.14 20.53
N GLY A 205 -6.22 23.21 19.26
CA GLY A 205 -7.57 23.59 18.86
C GLY A 205 -8.57 22.47 19.12
N GLY A 206 -9.18 22.45 20.31
CA GLY A 206 -10.29 21.57 20.66
C GLY A 206 -9.87 20.24 21.30
N ALA A 207 -10.76 19.70 22.13
CA ALA A 207 -10.65 18.34 22.66
C ALA A 207 -11.44 17.41 21.73
N GLY A 208 -10.75 16.51 21.04
CA GLY A 208 -11.37 15.35 20.42
C GLY A 208 -11.99 14.45 21.48
N SER A 209 -12.89 13.56 21.07
CA SER A 209 -13.27 12.45 21.94
C SER A 209 -12.04 11.55 22.09
N GLY A 210 -11.50 11.48 23.31
CA GLY A 210 -10.43 10.54 23.62
C GLY A 210 -10.87 9.10 23.28
N GLY A 211 -9.92 8.27 22.86
CA GLY A 211 -10.18 6.90 22.46
C GLY A 211 -9.08 6.35 21.57
N GLU A 212 -9.05 5.03 21.46
CA GLU A 212 -8.19 4.31 20.53
C GLU A 212 -8.83 4.35 19.13
N ALA A 213 -8.03 4.65 18.12
CA ALA A 213 -8.50 4.62 16.73
C ALA A 213 -8.37 3.21 16.13
N ASP A 214 -9.39 2.82 15.37
CA ASP A 214 -9.35 1.60 14.57
C ASP A 214 -8.48 1.82 13.32
N PHE A 215 -7.53 0.91 13.06
CA PHE A 215 -6.61 1.05 11.93
C PHE A 215 -7.29 0.86 10.57
N SER A 216 -8.33 0.01 10.50
CA SER A 216 -9.11 -0.21 9.28
C SER A 216 -9.96 1.00 8.90
N GLU A 217 -10.41 1.78 9.89
CA GLU A 217 -11.06 3.07 9.67
C GLU A 217 -10.06 4.17 9.30
N ALA A 218 -8.83 4.11 9.84
CA ALA A 218 -7.78 5.08 9.54
C ALA A 218 -7.27 4.97 8.10
N ALA A 219 -7.10 3.75 7.56
CA ALA A 219 -6.58 3.56 6.21
C ALA A 219 -7.10 2.30 5.52
N ASP A 220 -7.52 2.47 4.26
CA ASP A 220 -7.76 1.33 3.37
C ASP A 220 -6.46 0.58 3.08
N PHE A 221 -6.52 -0.75 3.10
CA PHE A 221 -5.37 -1.62 2.89
C PHE A 221 -4.67 -1.37 1.54
N ASN A 222 -5.40 -1.03 0.47
CA ASN A 222 -4.78 -0.73 -0.83
C ASN A 222 -3.99 0.59 -0.81
N LEU A 223 -4.42 1.56 0.00
CA LEU A 223 -3.68 2.80 0.20
C LEU A 223 -2.41 2.57 1.01
N LEU A 224 -2.45 1.67 1.99
CA LEU A 224 -1.25 1.19 2.69
C LEU A 224 -0.26 0.53 1.73
N MET A 225 -0.74 -0.35 0.83
CA MET A 225 0.10 -0.96 -0.23
C MET A 225 0.75 0.07 -1.16
N LYS A 226 0.01 1.09 -1.59
CA LYS A 226 0.58 2.20 -2.36
C LYS A 226 1.61 2.98 -1.54
N ARG A 227 1.39 3.16 -0.25
CA ARG A 227 2.35 3.85 0.63
C ARG A 227 3.63 3.04 0.83
N PHE A 228 3.53 1.71 0.96
CA PHE A 228 4.71 0.83 0.99
C PHE A 228 5.56 0.98 -0.27
N GLN A 229 4.93 1.00 -1.44
CA GLN A 229 5.64 1.19 -2.70
C GLN A 229 6.44 2.51 -2.70
N VAL A 230 5.80 3.61 -2.31
CA VAL A 230 6.46 4.93 -2.17
C VAL A 230 7.66 4.85 -1.22
N GLY A 231 7.54 4.10 -0.12
CA GLY A 231 8.62 3.97 0.85
C GLY A 231 9.80 3.16 0.33
N VAL A 232 9.53 2.02 -0.31
CA VAL A 232 10.57 1.19 -0.94
C VAL A 232 11.31 1.97 -2.03
N ASP A 233 10.59 2.71 -2.86
CA ASP A 233 11.17 3.58 -3.89
C ASP A 233 12.01 4.70 -3.26
N SER A 234 11.54 5.27 -2.15
CA SER A 234 12.27 6.30 -1.40
C SER A 234 13.58 5.75 -0.84
N LEU A 235 13.57 4.57 -0.19
CA LEU A 235 14.79 3.91 0.29
C LEU A 235 15.79 3.65 -0.85
N GLN A 236 15.32 3.21 -2.02
CA GLN A 236 16.17 3.01 -3.19
C GLN A 236 16.78 4.33 -3.69
N SER A 237 16.01 5.43 -3.70
CA SER A 237 16.50 6.73 -4.17
C SER A 237 17.48 7.39 -3.19
N LEU A 238 17.22 7.29 -1.88
CA LEU A 238 17.98 7.95 -0.83
C LEU A 238 19.25 7.19 -0.44
N ALA A 239 19.31 5.88 -0.71
CA ALA A 239 20.39 5.01 -0.22
C ALA A 239 20.83 3.94 -1.24
N SER A 240 20.86 4.28 -2.53
CA SER A 240 21.38 3.36 -3.57
C SER A 240 22.90 3.12 -3.52
N SER A 241 23.63 3.88 -2.71
CA SER A 241 25.06 3.71 -2.46
C SER A 241 25.41 4.12 -1.03
N GLN A 242 26.58 3.70 -0.55
CA GLN A 242 27.07 4.10 0.77
C GLN A 242 27.10 5.62 0.93
N ALA A 243 27.61 6.36 -0.06
CA ALA A 243 27.68 7.82 0.01
C ALA A 243 26.29 8.47 0.13
N LEU A 244 25.29 7.94 -0.58
CA LEU A 244 23.91 8.43 -0.49
C LEU A 244 23.28 8.06 0.86
N LEU A 245 23.51 6.85 1.37
CA LEU A 245 23.07 6.46 2.71
C LEU A 245 23.66 7.40 3.76
N GLU A 246 24.97 7.67 3.71
CA GLU A 246 25.66 8.57 4.64
C GLU A 246 25.08 9.99 4.61
N ALA A 247 24.72 10.49 3.43
CA ALA A 247 24.10 11.81 3.27
C ALA A 247 22.64 11.86 3.75
N ASN A 248 21.94 10.73 3.82
CA ASN A 248 20.50 10.67 4.07
C ASN A 248 20.11 9.76 5.26
N ARG A 249 21.04 9.42 6.17
CA ARG A 249 20.84 8.41 7.23
C ARG A 249 19.53 8.58 7.99
N ASP A 250 19.25 9.79 8.46
CA ASP A 250 18.06 10.04 9.26
C ASP A 250 16.77 9.88 8.44
N ALA A 251 16.78 10.30 7.17
CA ALA A 251 15.63 10.14 6.28
C ALA A 251 15.37 8.67 5.94
N VAL A 252 16.44 7.92 5.68
CA VAL A 252 16.38 6.48 5.40
C VAL A 252 15.89 5.70 6.63
N ALA A 253 16.43 6.01 7.81
CA ALA A 253 16.03 5.37 9.05
C ALA A 253 14.55 5.66 9.39
N ARG A 254 14.10 6.92 9.21
CA ARG A 254 12.69 7.28 9.40
C ARG A 254 11.79 6.53 8.43
N GLU A 255 12.10 6.53 7.14
CA GLU A 255 11.29 5.87 6.13
C GLU A 255 11.18 4.36 6.39
N ALA A 256 12.29 3.72 6.77
CA ALA A 256 12.29 2.32 7.15
C ALA A 256 11.46 2.03 8.41
N ARG A 257 11.46 2.91 9.41
CA ARG A 257 10.58 2.79 10.60
C ARG A 257 9.11 2.97 10.26
N VAL A 258 8.77 3.90 9.38
CA VAL A 258 7.39 4.06 8.89
C VAL A 258 6.93 2.79 8.21
N ILE A 259 7.74 2.22 7.31
CA ILE A 259 7.43 0.93 6.69
C ILE A 259 7.21 -0.14 7.77
N ALA A 260 8.07 -0.22 8.78
CA ALA A 260 7.90 -1.19 9.85
C ALA A 260 6.57 -1.03 10.61
N VAL A 261 6.18 0.21 10.93
CA VAL A 261 4.87 0.54 11.55
C VAL A 261 3.72 0.13 10.66
N LEU A 262 3.75 0.50 9.39
CA LEU A 262 2.68 0.15 8.46
C LEU A 262 2.59 -1.37 8.28
N SER A 263 3.72 -2.09 8.28
CA SER A 263 3.76 -3.55 8.16
C SER A 263 3.16 -4.23 9.38
N GLU A 264 3.41 -3.69 10.57
CA GLU A 264 2.81 -4.18 11.79
C GLU A 264 1.29 -3.98 11.78
N ILE A 265 0.83 -2.82 11.33
CA ILE A 265 -0.60 -2.51 11.19
C ILE A 265 -1.28 -3.38 10.14
N SER A 266 -0.60 -3.71 9.04
CA SER A 266 -1.15 -4.60 8.02
C SER A 266 -1.49 -6.00 8.57
N ALA A 267 -0.84 -6.41 9.67
CA ALA A 267 -1.13 -7.66 10.37
C ALA A 267 -2.28 -7.57 11.38
N ASP A 268 -2.79 -6.37 11.66
CA ASP A 268 -3.88 -6.15 12.60
C ASP A 268 -5.17 -6.83 12.12
N GLU A 269 -5.86 -7.51 13.04
CA GLU A 269 -7.09 -8.25 12.74
C GLU A 269 -8.22 -7.36 12.21
N ALA A 270 -8.21 -6.06 12.54
CA ALA A 270 -9.19 -5.10 12.05
C ALA A 270 -9.19 -4.96 10.52
N HIS A 271 -8.04 -5.21 9.85
CA HIS A 271 -7.98 -5.24 8.40
C HIS A 271 -8.53 -6.54 7.78
N GLY A 272 -8.83 -7.56 8.59
CA GLY A 272 -9.49 -8.80 8.19
C GLY A 272 -8.62 -9.82 7.44
N TRP A 273 -7.44 -9.43 6.96
CA TRP A 273 -6.54 -10.31 6.18
C TRP A 273 -5.78 -11.35 7.02
N SER A 274 -5.43 -11.01 8.26
CA SER A 274 -4.66 -11.89 9.15
C SER A 274 -5.51 -12.92 9.90
N VAL A 275 -6.83 -12.72 9.94
CA VAL A 275 -7.74 -13.58 10.72
C VAL A 275 -7.85 -14.96 10.07
N GLY A 276 -7.18 -15.94 10.69
CA GLY A 276 -7.15 -17.32 10.20
C GLY A 276 -6.13 -17.58 9.09
N ASP A 277 -5.32 -16.58 8.72
CA ASP A 277 -4.24 -16.73 7.74
C ASP A 277 -2.86 -16.54 8.38
N ALA A 278 -2.29 -17.67 8.79
CA ALA A 278 -0.95 -17.69 9.39
C ALA A 278 0.18 -17.34 8.41
N VAL A 279 -0.03 -17.54 7.10
CA VAL A 279 0.98 -17.25 6.08
C VAL A 279 1.06 -15.74 5.86
N PHE A 280 -0.10 -15.08 5.72
CA PHE A 280 -0.18 -13.63 5.62
C PHE A 280 0.46 -12.96 6.85
N LEU A 281 0.07 -13.39 8.06
CA LEU A 281 0.64 -12.89 9.31
C LEU A 281 2.16 -13.05 9.35
N ALA A 282 2.68 -14.21 8.96
CA ALA A 282 4.12 -14.46 8.93
C ALA A 282 4.86 -13.54 7.95
N LEU A 283 4.27 -13.26 6.78
CA LEU A 283 4.83 -12.35 5.79
C LEU A 283 4.83 -10.89 6.27
N SER A 284 3.74 -10.41 6.87
CA SER A 284 3.69 -9.07 7.47
C SER A 284 4.70 -8.90 8.60
N LYS A 285 4.90 -9.92 9.44
CA LYS A 285 5.93 -9.92 10.49
C LYS A 285 7.35 -9.96 9.91
N LYS A 286 7.58 -10.72 8.85
CA LYS A 286 8.86 -10.74 8.11
C LYS A 286 9.17 -9.36 7.52
N MET A 287 8.17 -8.67 6.98
CA MET A 287 8.29 -7.31 6.44
C MET A 287 8.65 -6.30 7.54
N THR A 288 7.93 -6.37 8.68
CA THR A 288 8.19 -5.53 9.87
C THR A 288 9.63 -5.71 10.38
N ALA A 289 10.10 -6.95 10.48
CA ALA A 289 11.46 -7.26 10.90
C ALA A 289 12.51 -6.76 9.90
N ALA A 290 12.28 -6.92 8.59
CA ALA A 290 13.20 -6.44 7.57
C ALA A 290 13.31 -4.90 7.56
N ALA A 291 12.18 -4.21 7.71
CA ALA A 291 12.14 -2.75 7.77
C ALA A 291 12.81 -2.21 9.05
N THR A 292 12.59 -2.86 10.19
CA THR A 292 13.27 -2.54 11.46
C THR A 292 14.79 -2.71 11.32
N ALA A 293 15.25 -3.84 10.77
CA ALA A 293 16.67 -4.08 10.53
C ALA A 293 17.28 -3.04 9.57
N ALA A 294 16.53 -2.60 8.55
CA ALA A 294 16.97 -1.54 7.64
C ALA A 294 17.13 -0.20 8.38
N ALA A 295 16.19 0.15 9.26
CA ALA A 295 16.27 1.37 10.06
C ALA A 295 17.48 1.38 11.01
N GLU A 296 17.76 0.25 11.66
CA GLU A 296 18.91 0.10 12.57
C GLU A 296 20.25 0.15 11.80
N ALA A 297 20.33 -0.55 10.66
CA ALA A 297 21.54 -0.60 9.86
C ALA A 297 21.86 0.74 9.16
N ALA A 298 20.83 1.55 8.83
CA ALA A 298 21.02 2.85 8.18
C ALA A 298 21.95 3.80 8.96
N ALA A 299 22.04 3.64 10.29
CA ALA A 299 22.91 4.44 11.14
C ALA A 299 24.39 4.01 11.11
N THR A 300 24.69 2.77 10.70
CA THR A 300 25.97 2.12 11.04
C THR A 300 26.66 1.39 9.89
N ASP A 301 25.91 0.73 9.00
CA ASP A 301 26.48 -0.24 8.06
C ASP A 301 25.65 -0.30 6.77
N PHE A 302 26.27 0.09 5.65
CA PHE A 302 25.64 0.07 4.32
C PHE A 302 25.34 -1.34 3.84
N ASP A 303 26.21 -2.31 4.08
CA ASP A 303 26.02 -3.69 3.61
C ASP A 303 24.87 -4.35 4.40
N ALA A 304 24.80 -4.10 5.70
CA ALA A 304 23.68 -4.54 6.52
C ALA A 304 22.36 -3.87 6.09
N PHE A 305 22.39 -2.57 5.78
CA PHE A 305 21.23 -1.84 5.26
C PHE A 305 20.77 -2.41 3.92
N ASP A 306 21.68 -2.63 2.97
CA ASP A 306 21.34 -3.14 1.64
C ASP A 306 20.79 -4.57 1.72
N ALA A 307 21.36 -5.41 2.59
CA ALA A 307 20.83 -6.75 2.86
C ALA A 307 19.41 -6.70 3.44
N ALA A 308 19.14 -5.82 4.41
CA ALA A 308 17.81 -5.65 5.00
C ALA A 308 16.80 -5.09 3.98
N ARG A 309 17.19 -4.10 3.18
CA ARG A 309 16.38 -3.53 2.11
C ARG A 309 16.03 -4.56 1.04
N ARG A 310 16.95 -5.43 0.64
CA ARG A 310 16.68 -6.54 -0.29
C ARG A 310 15.69 -7.54 0.31
N ARG A 311 15.80 -7.87 1.61
CA ARG A 311 14.82 -8.71 2.30
C ARG A 311 13.43 -8.08 2.29
N LEU A 312 13.36 -6.76 2.52
CA LEU A 312 12.11 -6.01 2.42
C LEU A 312 11.50 -6.14 1.01
N SER A 313 12.27 -5.91 -0.06
CA SER A 313 11.80 -6.12 -1.43
C SER A 313 11.34 -7.56 -1.70
N GLN A 314 12.06 -8.56 -1.17
CA GLN A 314 11.68 -9.96 -1.27
C GLN A 314 10.34 -10.25 -0.59
N THR A 315 10.06 -9.65 0.58
CA THR A 315 8.76 -9.83 1.24
C THR A 315 7.60 -9.31 0.41
N CYS A 316 7.79 -8.23 -0.35
CA CYS A 316 6.78 -7.75 -1.30
C CYS A 316 6.52 -8.78 -2.41
N SER A 317 7.58 -9.38 -2.94
CA SER A 317 7.46 -10.44 -3.96
C SER A 317 6.81 -11.71 -3.43
N ASP A 318 7.19 -12.14 -2.22
CA ASP A 318 6.63 -13.32 -1.55
C ASP A 318 5.12 -13.13 -1.32
N CYS A 319 4.71 -12.01 -0.74
CA CYS A 319 3.29 -11.73 -0.48
C CYS A 319 2.48 -11.59 -1.76
N HIS A 320 2.99 -10.88 -2.77
CA HIS A 320 2.29 -10.78 -4.06
C HIS A 320 2.27 -12.09 -4.85
N GLY A 321 3.17 -13.03 -4.57
CA GLY A 321 3.13 -14.36 -5.18
C GLY A 321 1.94 -15.20 -4.69
N GLU A 322 1.49 -14.95 -3.46
CA GLU A 322 0.42 -15.71 -2.80
C GLU A 322 -0.94 -14.97 -2.81
N TYR A 323 -0.93 -13.63 -2.75
CA TYR A 323 -2.13 -12.83 -2.40
C TYR A 323 -2.53 -11.74 -3.40
N ARG A 324 -1.89 -11.62 -4.57
CA ARG A 324 -2.16 -10.50 -5.50
C ARG A 324 -3.43 -10.66 -6.34
N ASP A 325 -4.00 -11.86 -6.39
CA ASP A 325 -5.10 -12.22 -7.29
C ASP A 325 -6.44 -11.53 -6.93
#